data_AF-A0A955J9S2-F1
#
_entry.id   AF-A0A955J9S2-F1
#
_cell.length_a   1.000
_cell.length_b   1.000
_cell.length_c   1.000
_cell.angle_alpha   90.00
_cell.angle_beta   90.00
_cell.angle_gamma   90.00
#
_symmetry.space_group_name_H-M   'P 1'
#
loop_
_entity.id
_entity.type
_entity.pdbx_description
1 polymer ?
#
loop_
_entity_poly.entity_id
_entity_poly.type
_entity_poly.pdbx_seq_one_letter_code
_entity_poly.pdbx_strand_id
1 'polypeptide(L)'
;MHAQAVDPATGRSLATWPASSPTDVDAALDTAVAAQAEWGARTPESRAAVLARASEVVRARASALALLLADEVGRPVREGRAELDAAIAL
;
A
#
# COMPACT_ATOMS: atom_id res chain seq x y z
N MET A 1 16.10 -15.27 1.65
CA MET A 1 14.72 -15.67 2.04
C MET A 1 13.77 -15.06 1.03
N HIS A 2 12.68 -15.73 0.65
CA HIS A 2 11.69 -15.19 -0.28
C HIS A 2 10.37 -14.96 0.46
N ALA A 3 9.68 -13.88 0.11
CA ALA A 3 8.28 -13.66 0.47
C ALA A 3 7.39 -14.11 -0.69
N GLN A 4 6.14 -14.47 -0.38
CA GLN A 4 5.19 -15.00 -1.36
C GLN A 4 3.77 -14.56 -1.01
N ALA A 5 2.95 -14.41 -2.06
CA ALA A 5 1.50 -14.31 -1.97
C ALA A 5 0.90 -15.61 -2.49
N VAL A 6 -0.02 -16.19 -1.73
CA VAL A 6 -0.70 -17.45 -2.07
C VAL A 6 -2.19 -17.22 -1.90
N ASP A 7 -2.95 -17.57 -2.93
CA ASP A 7 -4.40 -17.51 -2.91
C ASP A 7 -4.92 -18.49 -1.85
N PRO A 8 -5.57 -18.02 -0.77
CA PRO A 8 -5.99 -18.88 0.32
C PRO A 8 -7.17 -19.78 -0.04
N ALA A 9 -7.94 -19.45 -1.08
CA ALA A 9 -9.07 -20.27 -1.53
C ALA A 9 -8.61 -21.47 -2.36
N THR A 10 -7.50 -21.34 -3.10
CA THR A 10 -7.03 -22.37 -4.04
C THR A 10 -5.67 -22.98 -3.68
N GLY A 11 -4.89 -22.34 -2.80
CA GLY A 11 -3.51 -22.70 -2.51
C GLY A 11 -2.53 -22.33 -3.63
N ARG A 12 -2.97 -21.62 -4.66
CA ARG A 12 -2.14 -21.26 -5.82
C ARG A 12 -1.19 -20.11 -5.47
N SER A 13 0.08 -20.24 -5.83
CA SER A 13 1.04 -19.12 -5.75
C SER A 13 0.65 -18.01 -6.73
N LEU A 14 0.48 -16.80 -6.21
CA LEU A 14 0.16 -15.59 -6.99
C LEU A 14 1.43 -14.86 -7.41
N ALA A 15 2.38 -14.73 -6.48
CA ALA A 15 3.66 -14.07 -6.71
C ALA A 15 4.70 -14.52 -5.68
N THR A 16 5.97 -14.37 -6.04
CA THR A 16 7.12 -14.60 -5.15
C THR A 16 8.16 -13.53 -5.41
N TRP A 17 8.75 -12.99 -4.34
CA TRP A 17 9.76 -11.95 -4.43
C TRP A 17 10.82 -12.13 -3.34
N PRO A 18 12.03 -11.57 -3.51
CA PRO A 18 13.05 -11.60 -2.46
C PRO A 18 12.55 -10.88 -1.22
N ALA A 19 12.84 -11.44 -0.04
CA ALA A 19 12.71 -10.68 1.20
C ALA A 19 13.80 -9.60 1.24
N SER A 20 13.46 -8.42 1.76
CA SER A 20 14.42 -7.34 1.98
C SER A 20 15.60 -7.81 2.83
N SER A 21 16.80 -7.48 2.39
CA SER A 21 18.03 -7.64 3.16
C SER A 21 18.15 -6.55 4.23
N PRO A 22 19.03 -6.72 5.23
CA PRO A 22 19.34 -5.64 6.17
C PRO A 22 19.77 -4.34 5.45
N THR A 23 20.56 -4.45 4.39
CA THR A 23 20.99 -3.30 3.57
C THR A 23 19.82 -2.58 2.91
N ASP A 24 18.80 -3.31 2.43
CA ASP A 24 17.60 -2.69 1.84
C ASP A 24 16.81 -1.90 2.90
N VAL A 25 16.75 -2.43 4.12
CA VAL A 25 16.09 -1.78 5.25
C VAL A 25 16.83 -0.52 5.67
N ASP A 26 18.16 -0.58 5.80
CA ASP A 26 19.00 0.57 6.12
C ASP A 26 18.85 1.68 5.06
N ALA A 27 18.88 1.31 3.78
CA ALA A 27 18.69 2.28 2.69
C ALA A 27 17.29 2.93 2.69
N ALA A 28 16.24 2.17 3.03
CA ALA A 28 14.88 2.72 3.16
C ALA A 28 14.78 3.70 4.35
N LEU A 29 15.44 3.37 5.46
CA LEU A 29 15.50 4.24 6.64
C LEU A 29 16.26 5.54 6.35
N ASP A 30 17.44 5.45 5.74
CA ASP A 30 18.26 6.61 5.37
C ASP A 30 17.47 7.56 4.47
N THR A 31 16.73 7.01 3.49
CA THR A 31 15.86 7.80 2.61
C THR A 31 14.75 8.52 3.38
N ALA A 32 14.09 7.82 4.32
CA ALA A 32 13.02 8.39 5.13
C ALA A 32 13.55 9.50 6.06
N VAL A 33 14.70 9.29 6.70
CA VAL A 33 15.35 10.27 7.58
C VAL A 33 15.78 11.50 6.80
N ALA A 34 16.41 11.33 5.64
CA ALA A 34 16.82 12.46 4.80
C ALA A 34 15.63 13.33 4.35
N ALA A 35 14.49 12.72 4.04
CA ALA A 35 13.28 13.44 3.63
C ALA A 35 12.52 14.09 4.79
N GLN A 36 12.73 13.65 6.03
CA GLN A 36 11.91 14.05 7.19
C GLN A 36 11.91 15.56 7.41
N ALA A 37 13.08 16.21 7.38
CA ALA A 37 13.20 17.64 7.65
C ALA A 37 12.46 18.48 6.60
N GLU A 38 12.59 18.12 5.32
CA GLU A 38 11.89 18.79 4.22
C GLU A 38 10.36 18.66 4.37
N TRP A 39 9.87 17.44 4.66
CA TRP A 39 8.44 17.20 4.87
C TRP A 39 7.89 17.90 6.12
N GLY A 40 8.71 17.98 7.17
CA GLY A 40 8.39 18.72 8.39
C GLY A 40 8.23 20.22 8.14
N ALA A 41 9.02 20.78 7.22
CA ALA A 41 8.95 22.19 6.83
C ALA A 41 7.77 22.53 5.90
N ARG A 42 7.11 21.53 5.28
CA ARG A 42 5.95 21.77 4.42
C ARG A 42 4.73 22.22 5.23
N THR A 43 3.88 23.04 4.62
CA THR A 43 2.62 23.46 5.26
C THR A 43 1.63 22.30 5.34
N PRO A 44 0.66 22.35 6.28
CA PRO A 44 -0.43 21.37 6.34
C PRO A 44 -1.17 21.21 5.01
N GLU A 45 -1.42 22.30 4.28
CA GLU A 45 -2.12 22.31 2.99
C GLU A 45 -1.33 21.58 1.90
N SER A 46 -0.01 21.79 1.85
CA SER A 46 0.87 21.10 0.91
C SER A 46 0.87 19.59 1.15
N ARG A 47 0.91 19.16 2.42
CA ARG A 47 0.82 17.73 2.77
C ARG A 47 -0.56 17.15 2.45
N ALA A 48 -1.62 17.90 2.75
CA ALA A 48 -3.00 17.51 2.45
C ALA A 48 -3.21 17.34 0.94
N ALA A 49 -2.62 18.19 0.09
CA ALA A 49 -2.70 18.05 -1.36
C ALA A 49 -2.10 16.73 -1.87
N VAL A 50 -1.00 16.25 -1.26
CA VAL A 50 -0.41 14.95 -1.61
C VAL A 50 -1.34 13.80 -1.19
N LEU A 51 -1.90 13.87 0.02
CA LEU A 51 -2.86 12.87 0.50
C LEU A 51 -4.14 12.83 -0.35
N ALA A 52 -4.67 14.01 -0.71
CA ALA A 52 -5.81 14.11 -1.63
C ALA A 52 -5.51 13.45 -2.97
N ARG A 53 -4.31 13.69 -3.52
CA ARG A 53 -3.91 13.02 -4.76
C ARG A 53 -3.81 11.51 -4.60
N ALA A 54 -3.27 11.01 -3.48
CA ALA A 54 -3.23 9.58 -3.18
C ALA A 54 -4.64 8.97 -3.09
N SER A 55 -5.58 9.65 -2.42
CA SER A 55 -6.98 9.24 -2.34
C SER A 55 -7.63 9.12 -3.73
N GLU A 56 -7.40 10.08 -4.63
CA GLU A 56 -7.92 9.98 -6.01
C GLU A 56 -7.32 8.79 -6.78
N VAL A 57 -6.04 8.50 -6.58
CA VAL A 57 -5.37 7.36 -7.22
C VAL A 57 -5.94 6.04 -6.72
N VAL A 58 -6.16 5.91 -5.41
CA VAL A 58 -6.77 4.71 -4.81
C VAL A 58 -8.22 4.58 -5.26
N ARG A 59 -9.00 5.67 -5.28
CA ARG A 59 -10.38 5.68 -5.78
C ARG A 59 -10.49 5.17 -7.20
N ALA A 60 -9.61 5.64 -8.09
CA ALA A 60 -9.56 5.21 -9.48
C ALA A 60 -9.22 3.72 -9.65
N ARG A 61 -8.61 3.10 -8.64
CA ARG A 61 -8.17 1.69 -8.64
C ARG A 61 -8.92 0.80 -7.66
N ALA A 62 -9.95 1.31 -6.99
CA ALA A 62 -10.58 0.64 -5.86
C ALA A 62 -11.10 -0.77 -6.20
N SER A 63 -11.69 -0.94 -7.38
CA SER A 63 -12.16 -2.27 -7.82
C SER A 63 -11.01 -3.26 -8.01
N ALA A 64 -9.89 -2.83 -8.61
CA ALA A 64 -8.74 -3.70 -8.84
C ALA A 64 -8.04 -4.05 -7.51
N LEU A 65 -7.92 -3.07 -6.60
CA LEU A 65 -7.35 -3.29 -5.28
C LEU A 65 -8.23 -4.21 -4.42
N ALA A 66 -9.56 -4.11 -4.52
CA ALA A 66 -10.48 -5.01 -3.80
C ALA A 66 -10.39 -6.46 -4.30
N LEU A 67 -10.18 -6.66 -5.61
CA LEU A 67 -9.92 -7.99 -6.17
C LEU A 67 -8.56 -8.52 -5.71
N LEU A 68 -7.52 -7.68 -5.71
CA LEU A 68 -6.19 -8.06 -5.22
C LEU A 68 -6.24 -8.50 -3.75
N LEU A 69 -6.98 -7.78 -2.90
CA LEU A 69 -7.19 -8.18 -1.50
C LEU A 69 -7.94 -9.52 -1.38
N ALA A 70 -8.89 -9.80 -2.28
CA ALA A 70 -9.56 -11.09 -2.31
C ALA A 70 -8.60 -12.22 -2.69
N ASP A 71 -7.76 -11.98 -3.70
CA ASP A 71 -6.77 -12.95 -4.17
C ASP A 71 -5.69 -13.19 -3.10
N GLU A 72 -5.10 -12.15 -2.51
CA GLU A 72 -3.94 -12.28 -1.62
C GLU A 72 -4.31 -12.78 -0.20
N VAL A 73 -5.46 -12.36 0.34
CA VAL A 73 -5.81 -12.65 1.74
C VAL A 73 -7.21 -13.25 1.92
N GLY A 74 -7.92 -13.56 0.82
CA GLY A 74 -9.22 -14.23 0.86
C GLY A 74 -10.38 -13.33 1.31
N ARG A 75 -10.16 -12.01 1.37
CA ARG A 75 -11.17 -11.06 1.82
C ARG A 75 -12.33 -10.98 0.83
N PRO A 76 -13.61 -11.02 1.26
CA PRO A 76 -14.72 -10.77 0.35
C PRO A 76 -14.57 -9.42 -0.36
N VAL A 77 -14.72 -9.39 -1.69
CA VAL A 77 -14.53 -8.18 -2.52
C VAL A 77 -15.33 -6.99 -1.99
N ARG A 78 -16.56 -7.23 -1.52
CA ARG A 78 -17.41 -6.18 -0.92
C ARG A 78 -16.77 -5.53 0.33
N GLU A 79 -16.06 -6.31 1.14
CA GLU A 79 -15.40 -5.83 2.36
C GLU A 79 -14.10 -5.12 2.03
N GLY A 80 -13.32 -5.65 1.09
CA GLY A 80 -12.14 -4.95 0.56
C GLY A 80 -12.51 -3.60 -0.05
N ARG A 81 -13.63 -3.54 -0.77
CA ARG A 81 -14.14 -2.28 -1.32
C ARG A 81 -14.55 -1.30 -0.22
N ALA A 82 -15.30 -1.76 0.79
CA ALA A 82 -15.71 -0.91 1.90
C ALA A 82 -14.51 -0.35 2.69
N GLU A 83 -13.46 -1.15 2.88
CA GLU A 83 -12.21 -0.71 3.52
C GLU A 83 -11.50 0.37 2.71
N LEU A 84 -11.38 0.19 1.38
CA LEU A 84 -10.76 1.17 0.50
C LEU A 84 -11.55 2.48 0.47
N ASP A 85 -12.89 2.40 0.39
CA ASP A 85 -13.75 3.59 0.42
C ASP A 85 -13.62 4.34 1.75
N ALA A 86 -13.48 3.62 2.88
CA ALA A 86 -13.23 4.23 4.20
C ALA A 86 -11.83 4.85 4.30
N ALA A 87 -10.79 4.20 3.77
CA ALA A 87 -9.41 4.66 3.84
C ALA A 87 -9.16 5.97 3.07
N ILE A 88 -10.00 6.27 2.07
CA ILE A 88 -9.89 7.46 1.21
C ILE A 88 -11.00 8.49 1.45
N ALA A 89 -11.83 8.27 2.47
CA ALA A 89 -12.81 9.24 2.93
C ALA A 89 -12.06 10.39 3.62
N LEU A 90 -11.86 11.48 2.87
CA LEU A 90 -11.39 12.77 3.40
C LEU A 90 -12.58 13.59 3.90
#